data_AF-A0A925I2V3-F1
#
_entry.id   AF-A0A925I2V3-F1
#
_cell.length_a   1.000
_cell.length_b   1.000
_cell.length_c   1.000
_cell.angle_alpha   90.00
_cell.angle_beta   90.00
_cell.angle_gamma   90.00
#
_symmetry.space_group_name_H-M   'P 1'
#
loop_
_entity.id
_entity.type
_entity.pdbx_description
1 polymer ?
#
loop_
_entity_poly.entity_id
_entity_poly.type
_entity_poly.pdbx_seq_one_letter_code
_entity_poly.pdbx_strand_id
1 'polypeptide(L)'
;MATQGPNGPGTLANDASIGFSSWTNTGNAAASDNSYSTNNVGPTFQTNYLKATNFGFSIPAGATIDGIVVEIERKESGANIARDNRVRIVKGGTIGSTDKASGTEWPTSDAYATYGSSSDLWGATWTASDINASNFGVVLSVLGLGTGTASVDHFRITVYYTPPVTSTATAAGTAAPATAAASCTFAPKCAGSAASTAAHATCAASMAFAASVSQGTAAPIVPHATGAASMAHTPPVCTATAAPVVGHATAAAQASSIHHASAAPIVPHATCAAAMVYSDPVWTGAAPMTVRRATAEAVGQTWRRGAWRFQGLTLHDG
;
A
#
# COMPACT_ATOMS: atom_id res chain seq x y z
N MET A 1 -12.39 -5.56 -10.59
CA MET A 1 -11.09 -6.15 -10.92
C MET A 1 -10.51 -5.41 -12.11
N ALA A 2 -9.42 -4.69 -11.89
CA ALA A 2 -8.57 -4.09 -12.92
C ALA A 2 -7.45 -5.07 -13.29
N THR A 3 -6.71 -4.78 -14.36
CA THR A 3 -5.57 -5.59 -14.80
C THR A 3 -4.43 -4.72 -15.31
N GLN A 4 -3.19 -5.19 -15.15
CA GLN A 4 -2.00 -4.65 -15.80
C GLN A 4 -1.25 -5.78 -16.49
N GLY A 5 -0.79 -5.53 -17.72
CA GLY A 5 -0.11 -6.49 -18.56
C GLY A 5 -0.91 -6.87 -19.82
N PRO A 6 -0.43 -7.85 -20.61
CA PRO A 6 0.77 -8.64 -20.33
C PRO A 6 2.06 -7.80 -20.46
N ASN A 7 2.93 -7.85 -19.44
CA ASN A 7 4.26 -7.25 -19.47
C ASN A 7 5.32 -8.32 -19.69
N GLY A 8 6.36 -8.01 -20.47
CA GLY A 8 7.56 -8.84 -20.62
C GLY A 8 8.63 -8.55 -19.55
N PRO A 9 9.63 -9.42 -19.36
CA PRO A 9 10.69 -9.25 -18.37
C PRO A 9 11.76 -8.26 -18.85
N GLY A 10 12.32 -7.49 -17.92
CA GLY A 10 13.51 -6.68 -18.14
C GLY A 10 14.82 -7.36 -17.74
N THR A 11 14.77 -8.56 -17.17
CA THR A 11 15.97 -9.30 -16.74
C THR A 11 15.76 -10.80 -16.86
N LEU A 12 16.64 -11.48 -17.59
CA LEU A 12 16.63 -12.94 -17.75
C LEU A 12 17.99 -13.54 -17.40
N ALA A 13 17.98 -14.60 -16.61
CA ALA A 13 19.18 -15.26 -16.14
C ALA A 13 19.00 -16.77 -16.03
N ASN A 14 20.13 -17.48 -16.12
CA ASN A 14 20.21 -18.87 -15.74
C ASN A 14 20.41 -18.98 -14.21
N ASP A 15 19.55 -19.73 -13.53
CA ASP A 15 19.64 -19.99 -12.09
C ASP A 15 19.82 -21.49 -11.83
N ALA A 16 20.97 -21.85 -11.26
CA ALA A 16 21.43 -23.22 -11.06
C ALA A 16 20.97 -23.86 -9.74
N SER A 17 19.91 -23.34 -9.11
CA SER A 17 19.38 -23.92 -7.85
C SER A 17 18.70 -25.28 -8.03
N ILE A 18 18.40 -25.68 -9.28
CA ILE A 18 17.98 -27.04 -9.65
C ILE A 18 18.59 -27.42 -11.00
N GLY A 19 18.44 -28.69 -11.39
CA GLY A 19 18.88 -29.18 -12.69
C GLY A 19 20.40 -29.20 -12.83
N PHE A 20 20.86 -29.56 -14.03
CA PHE A 20 22.30 -29.71 -14.30
C PHE A 20 22.74 -29.04 -15.61
N SER A 21 21.82 -28.37 -16.31
CA SER A 21 22.08 -27.82 -17.64
C SER A 21 21.70 -26.36 -17.73
N SER A 22 22.66 -25.55 -18.16
CA SER A 22 22.49 -24.11 -18.25
C SER A 22 21.80 -23.70 -19.54
N TRP A 23 20.89 -22.74 -19.44
CA TRP A 23 20.31 -22.08 -20.61
C TRP A 23 21.34 -21.22 -21.32
N THR A 24 21.27 -21.19 -22.65
CA THR A 24 22.08 -20.30 -23.50
C THR A 24 21.22 -19.18 -24.07
N ASN A 25 21.82 -18.00 -24.25
CA ASN A 25 21.15 -16.80 -24.78
C ASN A 25 19.88 -16.42 -23.99
N THR A 26 19.96 -16.42 -22.65
CA THR A 26 18.80 -16.18 -21.77
C THR A 26 18.06 -14.89 -22.08
N GLY A 27 18.77 -13.85 -22.52
CA GLY A 27 18.20 -12.55 -22.89
C GLY A 27 17.24 -12.59 -24.09
N ASN A 28 17.32 -13.63 -24.92
CA ASN A 28 16.43 -13.78 -26.07
C ASN A 28 14.99 -14.10 -25.66
N ALA A 29 14.76 -14.64 -24.46
CA ALA A 29 13.40 -14.91 -23.99
C ALA A 29 12.62 -13.65 -23.49
N ALA A 30 13.04 -12.45 -23.91
CA ALA A 30 12.50 -11.17 -23.47
C ALA A 30 11.31 -10.66 -24.28
N ALA A 31 11.18 -11.10 -25.54
CA ALA A 31 10.16 -10.63 -26.47
C ALA A 31 9.82 -11.75 -27.47
N SER A 32 8.59 -11.74 -27.99
CA SER A 32 8.19 -12.62 -29.09
C SER A 32 8.78 -12.11 -30.40
N ASP A 33 10.00 -12.55 -30.72
CA ASP A 33 10.77 -12.04 -31.86
C ASP A 33 11.51 -13.13 -32.65
N ASN A 34 11.18 -14.41 -32.39
CA ASN A 34 11.82 -15.57 -32.98
C ASN A 34 13.33 -15.69 -32.67
N SER A 35 13.79 -15.05 -31.59
CA SER A 35 15.09 -15.29 -30.97
C SER A 35 14.89 -16.10 -29.70
N TYR A 36 15.57 -17.23 -29.58
CA TYR A 36 15.28 -18.16 -28.48
C TYR A 36 16.38 -18.20 -27.44
N SER A 37 15.96 -18.29 -26.17
CA SER A 37 16.76 -18.93 -25.13
C SER A 37 16.62 -20.44 -25.28
N THR A 38 17.74 -21.16 -25.35
CA THR A 38 17.73 -22.59 -25.70
C THR A 38 18.44 -23.45 -24.66
N ASN A 39 18.04 -24.72 -24.61
CA ASN A 39 18.75 -25.78 -23.90
C ASN A 39 18.67 -27.09 -24.68
N ASN A 40 19.77 -27.84 -24.73
CA ASN A 40 19.77 -29.18 -25.29
C ASN A 40 19.30 -30.17 -24.22
N VAL A 41 18.18 -30.84 -24.50
CA VAL A 41 17.56 -31.81 -23.59
C VAL A 41 17.80 -33.24 -24.07
N GLY A 42 17.76 -34.17 -23.12
CA GLY A 42 17.81 -35.62 -23.35
C GLY A 42 16.85 -36.35 -22.39
N PRO A 43 16.67 -37.68 -22.51
CA PRO A 43 15.78 -38.42 -21.62
C PRO A 43 16.15 -38.28 -20.14
N THR A 44 15.16 -37.99 -19.31
CA THR A 44 15.27 -37.75 -17.84
C THR A 44 16.06 -36.50 -17.43
N PHE A 45 16.46 -35.68 -18.40
CA PHE A 45 17.31 -34.52 -18.20
C PHE A 45 16.53 -33.34 -17.61
N GLN A 46 17.13 -32.59 -16.69
CA GLN A 46 16.50 -31.42 -16.07
C GLN A 46 17.36 -30.18 -16.29
N THR A 47 16.77 -29.14 -16.87
CA THR A 47 17.46 -27.86 -17.02
C THR A 47 17.52 -27.13 -15.69
N ASN A 48 18.48 -26.21 -15.59
CA ASN A 48 18.43 -25.11 -14.64
C ASN A 48 17.14 -24.29 -14.84
N TYR A 49 16.88 -23.39 -13.90
CA TYR A 49 15.83 -22.40 -14.10
C TYR A 49 16.26 -21.35 -15.14
N LEU A 50 15.41 -21.13 -16.14
CA LEU A 50 15.36 -19.86 -16.86
C LEU A 50 14.51 -18.91 -16.01
N LYS A 51 15.18 -17.95 -15.37
CA LYS A 51 14.56 -16.98 -14.46
C LYS A 51 14.31 -15.68 -15.20
N ALA A 52 13.04 -15.28 -15.28
CA ALA A 52 12.60 -14.01 -15.82
C ALA A 52 12.11 -13.12 -14.67
N THR A 53 12.59 -11.88 -14.60
CA THR A 53 12.25 -10.89 -13.56
C THR A 53 12.17 -9.49 -14.15
N ASN A 54 11.88 -8.50 -13.31
CA ASN A 54 11.82 -7.08 -13.68
C ASN A 54 10.75 -6.77 -14.72
N PHE A 55 9.51 -7.18 -14.44
CA PHE A 55 8.38 -7.04 -15.35
C PHE A 55 7.76 -5.61 -15.40
N GLY A 56 8.35 -4.64 -14.68
CA GLY A 56 7.96 -3.23 -14.80
C GLY A 56 6.52 -2.90 -14.42
N PHE A 57 5.91 -3.65 -13.49
CA PHE A 57 4.57 -3.35 -13.00
C PHE A 57 4.54 -2.05 -12.17
N SER A 58 3.40 -1.38 -12.19
CA SER A 58 3.12 -0.13 -11.48
C SER A 58 1.73 -0.17 -10.83
N ILE A 59 1.44 -1.26 -10.12
CA ILE A 59 0.19 -1.47 -9.40
C ILE A 59 0.03 -0.41 -8.30
N PRO A 60 -1.13 0.27 -8.18
CA PRO A 60 -1.35 1.29 -7.15
C PRO A 60 -1.17 0.76 -5.72
N ALA A 61 -0.53 1.55 -4.87
CA ALA A 61 -0.38 1.22 -3.45
C ALA A 61 -1.75 1.04 -2.77
N GLY A 62 -1.91 -0.01 -1.97
CA GLY A 62 -3.18 -0.37 -1.32
C GLY A 62 -4.13 -1.19 -2.20
N ALA A 63 -3.76 -1.50 -3.45
CA ALA A 63 -4.50 -2.48 -4.24
C ALA A 63 -4.39 -3.88 -3.63
N THR A 64 -5.48 -4.64 -3.72
CA THR A 64 -5.49 -6.08 -3.43
C THR A 64 -5.15 -6.83 -4.70
N ILE A 65 -4.15 -7.71 -4.66
CA ILE A 65 -3.86 -8.60 -5.79
C ILE A 65 -4.87 -9.74 -5.77
N ASP A 66 -5.58 -9.90 -6.89
CA ASP A 66 -6.64 -10.90 -7.05
C ASP A 66 -6.10 -12.17 -7.72
N GLY A 67 -5.16 -12.03 -8.67
CA GLY A 67 -4.57 -13.17 -9.36
C GLY A 67 -3.41 -12.81 -10.28
N ILE A 68 -2.58 -13.80 -10.59
CA ILE A 68 -1.38 -13.66 -11.43
C ILE A 68 -1.43 -14.73 -12.51
N VAL A 69 -1.42 -14.29 -13.77
CA VAL A 69 -1.31 -15.16 -14.94
C VAL A 69 0.08 -15.02 -15.53
N VAL A 70 0.78 -16.14 -15.67
CA VAL A 70 2.05 -16.21 -16.40
C VAL A 70 1.79 -16.91 -17.73
N GLU A 71 2.37 -16.39 -18.80
CA GLU A 71 2.36 -17.04 -20.10
C GLU A 71 3.79 -17.15 -20.63
N ILE A 72 4.13 -18.32 -21.16
CA ILE A 72 5.47 -18.61 -21.69
C ILE A 72 5.34 -19.14 -23.11
N GLU A 73 5.92 -18.43 -24.06
CA GLU A 73 6.04 -18.85 -25.45
C GLU A 73 7.23 -19.77 -25.61
N ARG A 74 6.96 -20.97 -26.11
CA ARG A 74 7.92 -22.05 -26.11
C ARG A 74 7.65 -23.04 -27.22
N LYS A 75 8.70 -23.74 -27.62
CA LYS A 75 8.62 -24.89 -28.51
C LYS A 75 9.75 -25.87 -28.27
N GLU A 76 9.59 -27.04 -28.86
CA GLU A 76 10.63 -28.06 -28.96
C GLU A 76 11.01 -28.33 -30.42
N SER A 77 12.24 -28.80 -30.65
CA SER A 77 12.77 -29.05 -32.00
C SER A 77 12.19 -30.28 -32.68
N GLY A 78 11.55 -31.18 -31.94
CA GLY A 78 10.92 -32.41 -32.42
C GLY A 78 9.87 -32.86 -31.42
N ALA A 79 8.87 -33.62 -31.87
CA ALA A 79 7.73 -33.97 -31.03
C ALA A 79 8.11 -34.89 -29.85
N ASN A 80 7.47 -34.65 -28.72
CA ASN A 80 7.49 -35.46 -27.49
C ASN A 80 8.87 -35.50 -26.83
N ILE A 81 9.65 -34.41 -26.88
CA ILE A 81 11.01 -34.38 -26.31
C ILE A 81 11.11 -33.56 -25.02
N ALA A 82 10.16 -32.69 -24.73
CA ALA A 82 10.22 -31.77 -23.60
C ALA A 82 8.82 -31.53 -23.01
N ARG A 83 8.82 -31.35 -21.68
CA ARG A 83 7.68 -30.78 -20.94
C ARG A 83 8.19 -29.97 -19.76
N ASP A 84 7.30 -29.38 -18.99
CA ASP A 84 7.71 -28.69 -17.77
C ASP A 84 8.29 -29.66 -16.74
N ASN A 85 9.39 -29.23 -16.14
CA ASN A 85 9.86 -29.79 -14.87
C ASN A 85 9.28 -28.98 -13.72
N ARG A 86 9.44 -27.64 -13.76
CA ARG A 86 9.01 -26.70 -12.71
C ARG A 86 8.61 -25.36 -13.33
N VAL A 87 7.48 -24.81 -12.89
CA VAL A 87 7.07 -23.42 -13.17
C VAL A 87 6.62 -22.80 -11.87
N ARG A 88 7.36 -21.78 -11.39
CA ARG A 88 7.14 -21.20 -10.05
C ARG A 88 7.31 -19.70 -10.07
N ILE A 89 6.48 -19.00 -9.31
CA ILE A 89 6.57 -17.55 -9.15
C ILE A 89 7.80 -17.16 -8.32
N VAL A 90 8.38 -16.01 -8.60
CA VAL A 90 9.48 -15.40 -7.85
C VAL A 90 8.95 -14.19 -7.10
N LYS A 91 9.11 -14.17 -5.78
CA LYS A 91 8.73 -13.07 -4.88
C LYS A 91 9.98 -12.52 -4.22
N GLY A 92 10.31 -11.25 -4.43
CA GLY A 92 11.46 -10.64 -3.78
C GLY A 92 12.79 -11.34 -4.13
N GLY A 93 12.91 -11.92 -5.32
CA GLY A 93 14.06 -12.76 -5.73
C GLY A 93 14.03 -14.21 -5.23
N THR A 94 13.13 -14.56 -4.32
CA THR A 94 12.98 -15.93 -3.79
C THR A 94 11.98 -16.72 -4.64
N ILE A 95 12.36 -17.94 -5.03
CA ILE A 95 11.48 -18.85 -5.79
C ILE A 95 10.43 -19.44 -4.84
N GLY A 96 9.14 -19.28 -5.18
CA GLY A 96 8.02 -19.79 -4.40
C GLY A 96 7.92 -21.31 -4.40
N SER A 97 7.13 -21.88 -3.49
CA SER A 97 6.96 -23.33 -3.32
C SER A 97 5.89 -23.94 -4.23
N THR A 98 4.85 -23.16 -4.58
CA THR A 98 3.74 -23.62 -5.43
C THR A 98 4.22 -23.82 -6.86
N ASP A 99 4.15 -25.07 -7.33
CA ASP A 99 4.53 -25.45 -8.68
C ASP A 99 3.30 -25.55 -9.58
N LYS A 100 3.41 -24.97 -10.78
CA LYS A 100 2.38 -25.03 -11.83
C LYS A 100 2.88 -25.67 -13.12
N ALA A 101 4.00 -26.40 -13.08
CA ALA A 101 4.47 -27.18 -14.22
C ALA A 101 3.35 -28.03 -14.84
N SER A 102 3.25 -28.01 -16.18
CA SER A 102 2.32 -28.87 -16.91
C SER A 102 3.00 -30.18 -17.34
N GLY A 103 2.25 -31.28 -17.23
CA GLY A 103 2.64 -32.56 -17.80
C GLY A 103 2.54 -32.63 -19.34
N THR A 104 1.91 -31.62 -19.96
CA THR A 104 1.71 -31.54 -21.42
C THR A 104 3.03 -31.30 -22.13
N GLU A 105 3.25 -32.06 -23.20
CA GLU A 105 4.41 -31.92 -24.09
C GLU A 105 4.41 -30.55 -24.77
N TRP A 106 5.61 -30.03 -25.03
CA TRP A 106 5.76 -28.76 -25.72
C TRP A 106 5.38 -28.92 -27.20
N PRO A 107 4.81 -27.87 -27.82
CA PRO A 107 4.53 -27.90 -29.26
C PRO A 107 5.82 -27.78 -30.08
N THR A 108 5.77 -28.21 -31.35
CA THR A 108 6.89 -28.04 -32.30
C THR A 108 6.89 -26.66 -33.00
N SER A 109 5.81 -25.90 -32.84
CA SER A 109 5.67 -24.50 -33.27
C SER A 109 5.54 -23.60 -32.05
N ASP A 110 5.93 -22.33 -32.18
CA ASP A 110 5.82 -21.37 -31.08
C ASP A 110 4.36 -21.23 -30.64
N ALA A 111 4.12 -21.42 -29.35
CA ALA A 111 2.83 -21.16 -28.72
C ALA A 111 3.01 -20.81 -27.24
N TYR A 112 2.10 -19.97 -26.74
CA TYR A 112 2.02 -19.66 -25.32
C TYR A 112 1.38 -20.80 -24.54
N ALA A 113 2.05 -21.22 -23.46
CA ALA A 113 1.44 -21.97 -22.37
C ALA A 113 1.08 -21.03 -21.22
N THR A 114 -0.14 -21.15 -20.69
CA THR A 114 -0.67 -20.29 -19.63
C THR A 114 -0.65 -20.99 -18.27
N TYR A 115 -0.27 -20.27 -17.22
CA TYR A 115 -0.19 -20.74 -15.84
C TYR A 115 -0.86 -19.76 -14.90
N GLY A 116 -1.61 -20.30 -13.94
CA GLY A 116 -2.43 -19.49 -13.03
C GLY A 116 -3.73 -19.03 -13.69
N SER A 117 -4.40 -18.08 -13.06
CA SER A 117 -5.67 -17.52 -13.51
C SER A 117 -5.84 -16.11 -12.92
N SER A 118 -6.93 -15.44 -13.29
CA SER A 118 -7.31 -14.15 -12.72
C SER A 118 -7.64 -14.18 -11.22
N SER A 119 -7.72 -15.36 -10.60
CA SER A 119 -7.94 -15.57 -9.17
C SER A 119 -6.85 -16.38 -8.47
N ASP A 120 -5.76 -16.72 -9.18
CA ASP A 120 -4.70 -17.56 -8.67
C ASP A 120 -3.55 -16.75 -8.09
N LEU A 121 -3.34 -16.88 -6.78
CA LEU A 121 -2.29 -16.16 -6.06
C LEU A 121 -0.97 -16.94 -5.95
N TRP A 122 -0.83 -18.06 -6.68
CA TRP A 122 0.37 -18.91 -6.65
C TRP A 122 0.74 -19.39 -5.23
N GLY A 123 -0.28 -19.58 -4.38
CA GLY A 123 -0.12 -20.04 -3.00
C GLY A 123 0.64 -19.08 -2.08
N ALA A 124 0.71 -17.79 -2.43
CA ALA A 124 1.32 -16.75 -1.62
C ALA A 124 0.35 -15.56 -1.43
N THR A 125 0.63 -14.71 -0.44
CA THR A 125 -0.02 -13.41 -0.31
C THR A 125 0.81 -12.36 -1.05
N TRP A 126 0.15 -11.39 -1.69
CA TRP A 126 0.81 -10.39 -2.52
C TRP A 126 0.38 -8.98 -2.16
N THR A 127 1.36 -8.10 -2.05
CA THR A 127 1.16 -6.65 -1.98
C THR A 127 1.49 -6.02 -3.33
N ALA A 128 0.97 -4.82 -3.60
CA ALA A 128 1.37 -4.05 -4.78
C ALA A 128 2.90 -3.83 -4.85
N SER A 129 3.57 -3.62 -3.71
CA SER A 129 5.02 -3.49 -3.65
C SER A 129 5.76 -4.78 -4.02
N ASP A 130 5.21 -5.94 -3.69
CA ASP A 130 5.81 -7.22 -4.08
C ASP A 130 5.79 -7.38 -5.61
N ILE A 131 4.69 -6.99 -6.27
CA ILE A 131 4.52 -7.11 -7.72
C ILE A 131 5.35 -6.08 -8.48
N ASN A 132 5.44 -4.85 -7.96
CA ASN A 132 6.20 -3.77 -8.58
C ASN A 132 7.73 -3.90 -8.40
N ALA A 133 8.18 -4.82 -7.54
CA ALA A 133 9.60 -5.02 -7.30
C ALA A 133 10.31 -5.57 -8.55
N SER A 134 11.50 -5.06 -8.86
CA SER A 134 12.30 -5.53 -10.00
C SER A 134 12.73 -6.99 -9.90
N ASN A 135 12.65 -7.59 -8.70
CA ASN A 135 12.95 -9.00 -8.45
C ASN A 135 11.68 -9.88 -8.34
N PHE A 136 10.51 -9.35 -8.68
CA PHE A 136 9.32 -10.14 -8.97
C PHE A 136 9.45 -10.80 -10.34
N GLY A 137 8.95 -12.02 -10.47
CA GLY A 137 8.92 -12.69 -11.76
C GLY A 137 8.55 -14.16 -11.69
N VAL A 138 9.13 -14.97 -12.58
CA VAL A 138 8.82 -16.39 -12.73
C VAL A 138 10.07 -17.17 -13.13
N VAL A 139 10.11 -18.45 -12.77
CA VAL A 139 11.11 -19.41 -13.25
C VAL A 139 10.46 -20.56 -14.01
N LEU A 140 11.18 -21.05 -15.02
CA LEU A 140 10.87 -22.27 -15.76
C LEU A 140 12.07 -23.22 -15.76
N SER A 141 11.84 -24.50 -15.50
CA SER A 141 12.77 -25.58 -15.78
C SER A 141 12.07 -26.64 -16.63
N VAL A 142 12.82 -27.28 -17.52
CA VAL A 142 12.33 -28.25 -18.50
C VAL A 142 12.82 -29.64 -18.15
N LEU A 143 11.93 -30.63 -18.32
CA LEU A 143 12.24 -32.04 -18.25
C LEU A 143 12.33 -32.58 -19.68
N GLY A 144 13.48 -33.13 -20.04
CA GLY A 144 13.68 -33.84 -21.29
C GLY A 144 13.12 -35.26 -21.25
N LEU A 145 12.35 -35.59 -22.27
CA LEU A 145 11.76 -36.90 -22.54
C LEU A 145 12.49 -37.60 -23.71
N GLY A 146 13.08 -36.81 -24.60
CA GLY A 146 13.86 -37.25 -25.76
C GLY A 146 15.03 -36.29 -26.02
N THR A 147 15.83 -36.61 -27.05
CA THR A 147 16.97 -35.77 -27.43
C THR A 147 16.53 -34.68 -28.41
N GLY A 148 16.86 -33.43 -28.09
CA GLY A 148 16.66 -32.29 -28.98
C GLY A 148 16.83 -30.96 -28.25
N THR A 149 16.20 -29.90 -28.73
CA THR A 149 16.34 -28.55 -28.19
C THR A 149 14.99 -28.04 -27.68
N ALA A 150 14.96 -27.61 -26.42
CA ALA A 150 13.88 -26.83 -25.84
C ALA A 150 14.19 -25.33 -26.04
N SER A 151 13.22 -24.58 -26.55
CA SER A 151 13.36 -23.18 -26.92
C SER A 151 12.27 -22.34 -26.26
N VAL A 152 12.65 -21.21 -25.68
CA VAL A 152 11.75 -20.23 -25.08
C VAL A 152 11.97 -18.89 -25.77
N ASP A 153 10.88 -18.32 -26.29
CA ASP A 153 10.89 -17.05 -27.04
C ASP A 153 10.49 -15.89 -26.11
N HIS A 154 9.52 -16.09 -25.23
CA HIS A 154 8.99 -14.97 -24.44
C HIS A 154 8.34 -15.40 -23.14
N PHE A 155 8.63 -14.67 -22.07
CA PHE A 155 7.81 -14.68 -20.85
C PHE A 155 6.94 -13.44 -20.80
N ARG A 156 5.68 -13.58 -20.39
CA ARG A 156 4.85 -12.42 -20.03
C ARG A 156 3.98 -12.70 -18.82
N ILE A 157 3.66 -11.65 -18.07
CA ILE A 157 2.80 -11.74 -16.88
C ILE A 157 1.68 -10.73 -16.99
N THR A 158 0.47 -11.16 -16.60
CA THR A 158 -0.70 -10.30 -16.39
C THR A 158 -1.11 -10.39 -14.92
N VAL A 159 -1.31 -9.24 -14.27
CA VAL A 159 -1.71 -9.17 -12.86
C VAL A 159 -3.10 -8.57 -12.76
N TYR A 160 -4.00 -9.30 -12.11
CA TYR A 160 -5.36 -8.89 -11.79
C TYR A 160 -5.40 -8.35 -10.36
N TYR A 161 -6.02 -7.19 -10.18
CA TYR A 161 -6.07 -6.54 -8.88
C TYR A 161 -7.34 -5.71 -8.70
N THR A 162 -7.74 -5.52 -7.46
CA THR A 162 -8.79 -4.59 -7.09
C THR A 162 -8.13 -3.29 -6.60
N PRO A 163 -8.33 -2.16 -7.30
CA PRO A 163 -7.77 -0.88 -6.87
C PRO A 163 -8.19 -0.55 -5.44
N PRO A 164 -7.35 0.18 -4.68
CA PRO A 164 -7.76 0.67 -3.37
C PRO A 164 -9.03 1.50 -3.52
N VAL A 165 -9.93 1.39 -2.55
CA VAL A 165 -11.09 2.28 -2.48
C VAL A 165 -10.62 3.71 -2.28
N THR A 166 -10.69 4.53 -3.33
CA THR A 166 -10.41 5.96 -3.25
C THR A 166 -11.72 6.69 -3.02
N SER A 167 -11.95 7.18 -1.81
CA SER A 167 -13.05 8.11 -1.55
C SER A 167 -12.64 9.49 -2.01
N THR A 168 -12.99 9.86 -3.24
CA THR A 168 -12.86 11.25 -3.74
C THR A 168 -14.11 12.03 -3.38
N ALA A 169 -14.00 13.00 -2.47
CA ALA A 169 -15.08 13.95 -2.19
C ALA A 169 -15.01 15.09 -3.22
N THR A 170 -15.93 15.10 -4.20
CA THR A 170 -15.98 16.13 -5.27
C THR A 170 -16.86 17.34 -4.91
N ALA A 171 -17.35 17.39 -3.69
CA ALA A 171 -17.91 18.56 -3.01
C ALA A 171 -17.62 18.41 -1.52
N ALA A 172 -17.95 19.40 -0.68
CA ALA A 172 -17.95 19.24 0.77
C ALA A 172 -18.82 18.03 1.14
N GLY A 173 -18.17 16.88 1.28
CA GLY A 173 -18.78 15.62 1.65
C GLY A 173 -18.53 15.43 3.13
N THR A 174 -19.60 15.47 3.92
CA THR A 174 -19.56 14.87 5.25
C THR A 174 -19.19 13.39 5.07
N ALA A 175 -18.02 12.98 5.58
CA ALA A 175 -17.82 11.56 5.89
C ALA A 175 -19.04 11.13 6.73
N ALA A 176 -19.74 10.07 6.35
CA ALA A 176 -20.94 9.66 7.06
C ALA A 176 -20.60 9.42 8.55
N PRO A 177 -21.50 9.77 9.50
CA PRO A 177 -21.28 9.47 10.91
C PRO A 177 -20.99 7.97 11.07
N ALA A 178 -19.82 7.65 11.63
CA ALA A 178 -19.42 6.28 11.90
C ALA A 178 -19.74 5.95 13.36
N THR A 179 -20.74 5.09 13.57
CA THR A 179 -21.02 4.51 14.89
C THR A 179 -20.24 3.20 14.99
N ALA A 180 -19.24 3.14 15.88
CA ALA A 180 -18.50 1.91 16.15
C ALA A 180 -18.86 1.37 17.54
N ALA A 181 -19.15 0.07 17.62
CA ALA A 181 -19.47 -0.61 18.89
C ALA A 181 -18.25 -0.86 19.80
N ALA A 182 -17.02 -0.61 19.30
CA ALA A 182 -15.76 -0.84 19.98
C ALA A 182 -14.75 0.30 19.69
N SER A 183 -13.50 0.16 20.16
CA SER A 183 -12.40 1.09 19.87
C SER A 183 -12.23 1.31 18.36
N CYS A 184 -12.31 2.57 17.92
CA CYS A 184 -12.19 2.95 16.51
C CYS A 184 -11.04 3.95 16.31
N THR A 185 -10.25 3.72 15.26
CA THR A 185 -9.22 4.66 14.80
C THR A 185 -9.74 5.33 13.54
N PHE A 186 -9.89 6.65 13.57
CA PHE A 186 -10.31 7.43 12.41
C PHE A 186 -9.09 8.13 11.81
N ALA A 187 -8.75 7.80 10.56
CA ALA A 187 -7.59 8.32 9.84
C ALA A 187 -8.00 8.87 8.46
N PRO A 188 -8.79 9.96 8.40
CA PRO A 188 -9.20 10.54 7.13
C PRO A 188 -7.96 11.14 6.44
N LYS A 189 -7.65 10.66 5.23
CA LYS A 189 -6.61 11.22 4.36
C LYS A 189 -7.28 12.06 3.29
N CYS A 190 -7.27 13.38 3.45
CA CYS A 190 -7.83 14.33 2.48
C CYS A 190 -6.68 14.91 1.63
N ALA A 191 -6.71 14.72 0.31
CA ALA A 191 -5.81 15.42 -0.62
C ALA A 191 -6.67 16.25 -1.57
N GLY A 192 -6.64 17.58 -1.46
CA GLY A 192 -7.43 18.46 -2.31
C GLY A 192 -7.32 19.94 -1.95
N SER A 193 -7.56 20.81 -2.93
CA SER A 193 -7.42 22.27 -2.87
C SER A 193 -8.53 23.01 -2.10
N ALA A 194 -9.48 22.28 -1.50
CA ALA A 194 -10.65 22.83 -0.80
C ALA A 194 -10.79 22.27 0.62
N ALA A 195 -11.37 23.06 1.53
CA ALA A 195 -11.51 22.72 2.94
C ALA A 195 -12.30 21.41 3.15
N SER A 196 -11.69 20.44 3.86
CA SER A 196 -12.35 19.19 4.25
C SER A 196 -12.88 19.28 5.68
N THR A 197 -14.14 18.89 5.89
CA THR A 197 -14.80 18.75 7.20
C THR A 197 -14.87 17.26 7.57
N ALA A 198 -14.13 16.81 8.59
CA ALA A 198 -14.19 15.41 9.08
C ALA A 198 -15.36 15.22 10.06
N ALA A 199 -16.52 14.72 9.62
CA ALA A 199 -17.76 14.72 10.43
C ALA A 199 -17.70 14.05 11.82
N HIS A 200 -18.74 14.30 12.63
CA HIS A 200 -18.91 13.87 14.02
C HIS A 200 -18.73 12.36 14.21
N ALA A 201 -17.85 11.97 15.15
CA ALA A 201 -17.63 10.59 15.55
C ALA A 201 -18.13 10.36 16.99
N THR A 202 -18.89 9.29 17.18
CA THR A 202 -19.34 8.80 18.49
C THR A 202 -18.76 7.40 18.75
N CYS A 203 -18.08 7.21 19.88
CA CYS A 203 -17.61 5.89 20.32
C CYS A 203 -18.07 5.54 21.74
N ALA A 204 -18.34 4.25 21.96
CA ALA A 204 -18.78 3.72 23.25
C ALA A 204 -17.61 3.43 24.23
N ALA A 205 -16.35 3.48 23.79
CA ALA A 205 -15.19 3.17 24.62
C ALA A 205 -14.05 4.19 24.43
N SER A 206 -13.16 3.99 23.47
CA SER A 206 -11.99 4.85 23.23
C SER A 206 -11.88 5.30 21.77
N MET A 207 -11.53 6.56 21.56
CA MET A 207 -11.36 7.16 20.23
C MET A 207 -9.94 7.72 20.06
N ALA A 208 -9.30 7.35 18.94
CA ALA A 208 -8.05 7.94 18.50
C ALA A 208 -8.21 8.55 17.11
N PHE A 209 -7.95 9.85 17.00
CA PHE A 209 -7.79 10.50 15.70
C PHE A 209 -6.31 10.46 15.31
N ALA A 210 -6.01 9.81 14.19
CA ALA A 210 -4.68 9.84 13.59
C ALA A 210 -4.46 11.19 12.87
N ALA A 211 -3.22 11.65 12.83
CA ALA A 211 -2.83 12.89 12.15
C ALA A 211 -3.32 12.90 10.69
N SER A 212 -4.17 13.86 10.33
CA SER A 212 -4.50 14.11 8.92
C SER A 212 -3.41 14.98 8.29
N VAL A 213 -2.94 14.61 7.10
CA VAL A 213 -1.98 15.41 6.32
C VAL A 213 -2.79 16.21 5.31
N SER A 214 -2.85 17.54 5.46
CA SER A 214 -3.49 18.42 4.47
C SER A 214 -2.43 19.17 3.69
N GLN A 215 -2.36 18.95 2.37
CA GLN A 215 -1.57 19.77 1.45
C GLN A 215 -2.54 20.64 0.64
N GLY A 216 -2.63 21.94 0.95
CA GLY A 216 -3.55 22.86 0.29
C GLY A 216 -3.53 24.28 0.87
N THR A 217 -4.23 25.20 0.21
CA THR A 217 -4.32 26.63 0.57
C THR A 217 -5.41 26.95 1.60
N ALA A 218 -6.38 26.06 1.82
CA ALA A 218 -7.50 26.24 2.75
C ALA A 218 -7.29 25.48 4.08
N ALA A 219 -7.73 26.07 5.19
CA ALA A 219 -7.62 25.47 6.52
C ALA A 219 -8.55 24.25 6.69
N PRO A 220 -8.07 23.13 7.25
CA PRO A 220 -8.94 22.01 7.61
C PRO A 220 -9.83 22.38 8.81
N ILE A 221 -11.07 21.88 8.81
CA ILE A 221 -12.00 21.97 9.95
C ILE A 221 -12.21 20.55 10.49
N VAL A 222 -11.86 20.31 11.75
CA VAL A 222 -12.10 19.02 12.42
C VAL A 222 -13.31 19.17 13.34
N PRO A 223 -14.56 18.85 12.97
CA PRO A 223 -15.71 19.06 13.84
C PRO A 223 -15.79 18.09 15.04
N HIS A 224 -16.78 18.37 15.88
CA HIS A 224 -17.08 17.83 17.21
C HIS A 224 -16.90 16.30 17.38
N ALA A 225 -16.23 15.87 18.45
CA ALA A 225 -16.04 14.47 18.84
C ALA A 225 -16.62 14.18 20.22
N THR A 226 -17.36 13.06 20.37
CA THR A 226 -17.92 12.60 21.66
C THR A 226 -17.44 11.20 21.97
N GLY A 227 -16.68 11.02 23.06
CA GLY A 227 -16.13 9.72 23.48
C GLY A 227 -16.52 9.35 24.92
N ALA A 228 -16.92 8.09 25.13
CA ALA A 228 -17.42 7.62 26.42
C ALA A 228 -16.35 7.29 27.48
N ALA A 229 -15.07 7.08 27.12
CA ALA A 229 -14.00 6.83 28.11
C ALA A 229 -12.74 7.67 27.85
N SER A 230 -12.04 7.51 26.74
CA SER A 230 -10.79 8.25 26.47
C SER A 230 -10.71 8.76 25.04
N MET A 231 -10.30 10.02 24.87
CA MET A 231 -10.02 10.61 23.56
C MET A 231 -8.56 11.08 23.44
N ALA A 232 -7.88 10.61 22.41
CA ALA A 232 -6.58 11.11 22.00
C ALA A 232 -6.68 11.78 20.63
N HIS A 233 -6.38 13.08 20.58
CA HIS A 233 -6.26 13.81 19.32
C HIS A 233 -4.78 13.99 18.98
N THR A 234 -4.32 13.33 17.92
CA THR A 234 -3.06 13.72 17.28
C THR A 234 -3.35 14.81 16.24
N PRO A 235 -2.59 15.91 16.23
CA PRO A 235 -2.88 17.06 15.39
C PRO A 235 -2.70 16.71 13.91
N PRO A 236 -3.42 17.40 13.01
CA PRO A 236 -3.10 17.37 11.60
C PRO A 236 -1.69 17.92 11.36
N VAL A 237 -0.96 17.32 10.43
CA VAL A 237 0.25 17.95 9.86
C VAL A 237 -0.23 18.90 8.76
N CYS A 238 -0.37 20.19 9.11
CA CYS A 238 -0.78 21.24 8.19
C CYS A 238 0.43 21.94 7.59
N THR A 239 0.57 21.96 6.26
CA THR A 239 1.53 22.81 5.55
C THR A 239 0.85 24.03 4.91
N ALA A 240 -0.34 24.41 5.37
CA ALA A 240 -1.18 25.46 4.78
C ALA A 240 -0.84 26.87 5.30
N THR A 241 -1.18 27.90 4.50
CA THR A 241 -1.01 29.33 4.82
C THR A 241 -2.06 29.86 5.82
N ALA A 242 -3.19 29.16 5.99
CA ALA A 242 -4.30 29.56 6.85
C ALA A 242 -4.36 28.76 8.17
N ALA A 243 -4.79 29.43 9.25
CA ALA A 243 -4.96 28.87 10.58
C ALA A 243 -5.98 27.71 10.61
N PRO A 244 -5.62 26.49 11.08
CA PRO A 244 -6.56 25.39 11.24
C PRO A 244 -7.58 25.68 12.35
N VAL A 245 -8.83 25.24 12.15
CA VAL A 245 -9.88 25.27 13.18
C VAL A 245 -10.12 23.85 13.66
N VAL A 246 -9.73 23.57 14.91
CA VAL A 246 -10.04 22.29 15.56
C VAL A 246 -11.42 22.42 16.21
N GLY A 247 -12.26 21.40 16.20
CA GLY A 247 -13.60 21.44 16.79
C GLY A 247 -13.61 21.03 18.25
N HIS A 248 -14.82 20.89 18.79
CA HIS A 248 -15.10 20.57 20.19
C HIS A 248 -14.77 19.11 20.53
N ALA A 249 -14.18 18.85 21.71
CA ALA A 249 -13.95 17.51 22.24
C ALA A 249 -14.71 17.33 23.55
N THR A 250 -15.63 16.35 23.61
CA THR A 250 -16.33 15.94 24.83
C THR A 250 -15.89 14.52 25.21
N ALA A 251 -15.22 14.35 26.35
CA ALA A 251 -14.79 13.03 26.85
C ALA A 251 -15.30 12.76 28.27
N ALA A 252 -15.78 11.55 28.56
CA ALA A 252 -16.26 11.19 29.90
C ALA A 252 -15.14 10.84 30.91
N ALA A 253 -13.88 10.59 30.48
CA ALA A 253 -12.77 10.37 31.42
C ALA A 253 -11.50 11.19 31.10
N GLN A 254 -10.85 11.00 29.95
CA GLN A 254 -9.59 11.71 29.64
C GLN A 254 -9.51 12.27 28.22
N ALA A 255 -8.92 13.47 28.08
CA ALA A 255 -8.62 14.13 26.80
C ALA A 255 -7.19 14.69 26.76
N SER A 256 -6.45 14.43 25.68
CA SER A 256 -5.11 14.99 25.42
C SER A 256 -5.04 15.59 24.01
N SER A 257 -4.46 16.79 23.89
CA SER A 257 -4.22 17.46 22.60
C SER A 257 -2.79 17.98 22.49
N ILE A 258 -2.10 17.61 21.42
CA ILE A 258 -0.77 18.12 21.03
C ILE A 258 -0.96 18.93 19.75
N HIS A 259 -0.31 20.09 19.58
CA HIS A 259 -0.46 20.93 18.38
C HIS A 259 0.90 21.25 17.75
N HIS A 260 1.08 20.96 16.46
CA HIS A 260 2.21 21.44 15.64
C HIS A 260 1.65 22.15 14.41
N ALA A 261 1.87 23.46 14.27
CA ALA A 261 1.33 24.23 13.15
C ALA A 261 2.29 25.32 12.67
N SER A 262 2.32 25.56 11.35
CA SER A 262 3.01 26.70 10.71
C SER A 262 2.23 28.02 10.80
N ALA A 263 0.94 27.97 11.18
CA ALA A 263 0.04 29.11 11.42
C ALA A 263 -0.68 28.95 12.77
N ALA A 264 -1.06 30.05 13.42
CA ALA A 264 -1.67 30.02 14.76
C ALA A 264 -3.00 29.24 14.77
N PRO A 265 -3.14 28.13 15.52
CA PRO A 265 -4.37 27.36 15.56
C PRO A 265 -5.48 28.08 16.33
N ILE A 266 -6.74 27.90 15.92
CA ILE A 266 -7.92 28.30 16.69
C ILE A 266 -8.52 27.05 17.34
N VAL A 267 -8.54 27.02 18.67
CA VAL A 267 -9.26 25.98 19.44
C VAL A 267 -10.48 26.63 20.11
N PRO A 268 -11.71 26.31 19.66
CA PRO A 268 -12.93 26.98 20.05
C PRO A 268 -13.42 26.56 21.44
N HIS A 269 -13.37 25.27 21.82
CA HIS A 269 -13.84 24.78 23.14
C HIS A 269 -13.47 23.30 23.41
N ALA A 270 -13.21 22.88 24.66
CA ALA A 270 -13.08 21.47 25.05
C ALA A 270 -13.70 21.20 26.45
N THR A 271 -14.38 20.05 26.62
CA THR A 271 -14.98 19.60 27.90
C THR A 271 -14.57 18.17 28.26
N CYS A 272 -14.22 17.95 29.53
CA CYS A 272 -13.98 16.61 30.05
C CYS A 272 -14.56 16.44 31.46
N ALA A 273 -15.04 15.23 31.79
CA ALA A 273 -15.58 14.97 33.13
C ALA A 273 -14.49 14.66 34.18
N ALA A 274 -13.27 14.22 33.80
CA ALA A 274 -12.19 13.96 34.77
C ALA A 274 -10.86 14.73 34.54
N ALA A 275 -10.07 14.42 33.50
CA ALA A 275 -8.76 15.07 33.29
C ALA A 275 -8.51 15.54 31.85
N MET A 276 -7.96 16.75 31.71
CA MET A 276 -7.51 17.35 30.45
C MET A 276 -6.02 17.66 30.49
N VAL A 277 -5.27 17.21 29.49
CA VAL A 277 -3.85 17.54 29.32
C VAL A 277 -3.66 18.31 28.02
N TYR A 278 -3.26 19.58 28.15
CA TYR A 278 -2.68 20.33 27.04
C TYR A 278 -1.17 20.17 27.13
N SER A 279 -0.53 19.55 26.13
CA SER A 279 0.93 19.61 26.01
C SER A 279 1.36 20.97 25.48
N ASP A 280 2.52 21.45 25.89
CA ASP A 280 3.08 22.73 25.45
C ASP A 280 3.07 22.85 23.92
N PRO A 281 2.41 23.88 23.34
CA PRO A 281 2.49 24.12 21.91
C PRO A 281 3.92 24.56 21.57
N VAL A 282 4.63 23.77 20.77
CA VAL A 282 5.91 24.20 20.20
C VAL A 282 5.61 25.10 19.01
N TRP A 283 5.66 26.41 19.24
CA TRP A 283 5.37 27.42 18.23
C TRP A 283 6.62 28.25 17.90
N THR A 284 6.91 28.35 16.61
CA THR A 284 8.10 29.05 16.07
C THR A 284 7.74 30.27 15.21
N GLY A 285 6.48 30.71 15.20
CA GLY A 285 5.97 31.81 14.37
C GLY A 285 6.08 33.21 15.01
N ALA A 286 5.37 34.20 14.46
CA ALA A 286 5.26 35.57 15.03
C ALA A 286 3.83 36.03 15.42
N ALA A 287 2.76 35.37 14.96
CA ALA A 287 1.36 35.67 15.30
C ALA A 287 0.81 35.04 16.62
N PRO A 288 -0.03 35.76 17.39
CA PRO A 288 -0.58 35.28 18.67
C PRO A 288 -1.53 34.07 18.51
N MET A 289 -1.46 33.11 19.44
CA MET A 289 -2.38 31.97 19.55
C MET A 289 -3.67 32.36 20.31
N THR A 290 -4.83 31.85 19.90
CA THR A 290 -6.13 32.11 20.57
C THR A 290 -6.80 30.81 21.03
N VAL A 291 -7.01 30.67 22.35
CA VAL A 291 -7.80 29.59 22.97
C VAL A 291 -9.06 30.20 23.58
N ARG A 292 -10.26 29.75 23.19
CA ARG A 292 -11.50 30.50 23.50
C ARG A 292 -12.35 29.97 24.67
N ARG A 293 -12.09 28.78 25.27
CA ARG A 293 -12.60 28.29 26.59
C ARG A 293 -12.24 26.81 26.84
N ALA A 294 -12.02 26.41 28.10
CA ALA A 294 -11.86 25.00 28.51
C ALA A 294 -12.56 24.76 29.87
N THR A 295 -13.36 23.69 29.98
CA THR A 295 -14.15 23.39 31.19
C THR A 295 -13.91 21.94 31.62
N ALA A 296 -13.56 21.71 32.89
CA ALA A 296 -13.33 20.37 33.47
C ALA A 296 -14.07 20.24 34.80
N GLU A 297 -14.74 19.11 35.05
CA GLU A 297 -15.67 18.94 36.18
C GLU A 297 -15.06 18.25 37.43
N ALA A 298 -13.79 17.82 37.44
CA ALA A 298 -13.18 17.14 38.60
C ALA A 298 -11.72 17.52 38.95
N VAL A 299 -11.32 17.21 40.20
CA VAL A 299 -10.11 17.64 40.93
C VAL A 299 -8.88 16.82 40.54
N GLY A 300 -7.85 17.48 39.97
CA GLY A 300 -6.57 16.87 39.61
C GLY A 300 -5.78 17.61 38.52
N GLN A 301 -5.87 18.94 38.48
CA GLN A 301 -5.35 19.73 37.36
C GLN A 301 -3.85 19.99 37.50
N THR A 302 -3.08 19.67 36.44
CA THR A 302 -1.68 20.12 36.30
C THR A 302 -1.59 21.12 35.15
N TRP A 303 -1.73 22.41 35.43
CA TRP A 303 -1.42 23.46 34.46
C TRP A 303 0.09 23.70 34.47
N ARG A 304 0.85 23.10 33.55
CA ARG A 304 2.27 23.45 33.42
C ARG A 304 2.37 24.82 32.76
N ARG A 305 2.59 25.88 33.54
CA ARG A 305 3.02 27.20 33.01
C ARG A 305 4.48 27.08 32.55
N GLY A 306 4.70 26.65 31.31
CA GLY A 306 5.95 26.88 30.60
C GLY A 306 5.98 28.29 30.01
N ALA A 307 6.79 29.19 30.60
CA ALA A 307 7.30 30.43 30.02
C ALA A 307 6.39 31.25 29.07
N TRP A 308 5.27 31.75 29.57
CA TRP A 308 4.54 32.84 28.91
C TRP A 308 5.33 34.16 29.07
N ARG A 309 6.19 34.54 28.11
CA ARG A 309 6.65 35.93 27.96
C ARG A 309 5.66 36.67 27.05
N PHE A 310 4.72 37.40 27.64
CA PHE A 310 3.78 38.25 26.89
C PHE A 310 4.15 39.73 27.02
N GLN A 311 4.35 40.42 25.90
CA GLN A 311 4.09 41.85 25.81
C GLN A 311 2.71 42.05 25.17
N GLY A 312 1.80 42.68 25.92
CA GLY A 312 0.52 43.21 25.42
C GLY A 312 -0.59 42.19 25.19
N LEU A 313 -1.51 42.07 26.15
CA LEU A 313 -2.86 41.54 25.86
C LEU A 313 -3.91 42.34 26.64
N THR A 314 -4.96 42.73 25.92
CA THR A 314 -6.23 43.19 26.48
C THR A 314 -7.13 41.96 26.61
N LEU A 315 -7.61 41.67 27.82
CA LEU A 315 -8.60 40.63 28.08
C LEU A 315 -10.00 41.15 27.74
N HIS A 316 -10.81 40.34 27.07
CA HIS A 316 -12.26 40.53 26.99
C HIS A 316 -12.93 39.34 27.68
N ASP A 317 -13.57 39.62 28.82
CA ASP A 317 -14.47 38.70 29.51
C ASP A 317 -15.89 38.87 28.96
N GLY A 318 -16.56 37.73 28.75
CA GLY A 318 -17.96 37.58 28.36
C GLY A 318 -18.26 36.12 28.06
#